data_AF-A0A5S9QX54-F1
#
_entry.id   AF-A0A5S9QX54-F1
#
_cell.length_a   1.000
_cell.length_b   1.000
_cell.length_c   1.000
_cell.angle_alpha   90.00
_cell.angle_beta   90.00
_cell.angle_gamma   90.00
#
_symmetry.space_group_name_H-M   'P 1'
#
loop_
_entity.id
_entity.type
_entity.pdbx_description
1 polymer ?
#
loop_
_entity_poly.entity_id
_entity_poly.type
_entity_poly.pdbx_seq_one_letter_code
_entity_poly.pdbx_strand_id
1 'polypeptide(L)'
;MIKRIALLAVISIGLYQTWHQYGHLLNNNAPLTAEESYVNVYGRDTCAHTRKTLEQLSDAGVKHRYFVVDEEPVADRLHTVMKASGIATHRYDLPVVDVSGELMVRPQHTEILSRYQSYSL
;
A
#
# COMPACT_ATOMS: atom_id res chain seq x y z
N MET A 1 -38.04 -29.33 5.06
CA MET A 1 -36.84 -29.32 4.17
C MET A 1 -36.53 -27.94 3.59
N ILE A 2 -37.51 -27.21 3.04
CA ILE A 2 -37.34 -25.86 2.42
C ILE A 2 -36.70 -24.79 3.32
N LYS A 3 -37.03 -24.72 4.62
CA LYS A 3 -36.44 -23.72 5.54
C LYS A 3 -34.91 -23.85 5.70
N ARG A 4 -34.36 -25.06 5.58
CA ARG A 4 -32.91 -25.29 5.68
C ARG A 4 -32.18 -24.84 4.42
N ILE A 5 -32.82 -24.97 3.26
CA ILE A 5 -32.26 -24.55 1.96
C ILE A 5 -32.26 -23.02 1.84
N ALA A 6 -33.31 -22.35 2.30
CA ALA A 6 -33.36 -20.89 2.34
C ALA A 6 -32.29 -20.28 3.25
N LEU A 7 -32.02 -20.90 4.41
CA LEU A 7 -30.97 -20.48 5.33
C LEU A 7 -29.58 -20.61 4.70
N LEU A 8 -29.32 -21.71 3.99
CA LEU A 8 -28.06 -21.89 3.27
C LEU A 8 -27.89 -20.86 2.15
N ALA A 9 -28.94 -20.51 1.42
CA ALA A 9 -28.89 -19.49 0.38
C ALA A 9 -28.52 -18.10 0.92
N VAL A 10 -29.10 -17.70 2.07
CA VAL A 10 -28.78 -16.41 2.70
C VAL A 10 -27.33 -16.37 3.21
N ILE A 11 -26.84 -17.45 3.80
CA ILE A 11 -25.43 -17.57 4.23
C ILE A 11 -24.50 -17.52 3.01
N SER A 12 -24.87 -18.18 1.90
CA SER A 12 -24.10 -18.18 0.65
C SER A 12 -24.00 -16.77 0.06
N ILE A 13 -25.11 -16.02 0.06
CA ILE A 13 -25.15 -14.64 -0.44
C ILE A 13 -24.37 -13.71 0.49
N GLY A 14 -24.48 -13.87 1.81
CA GLY A 14 -23.69 -13.12 2.78
C GLY A 14 -22.19 -13.36 2.62
N LEU A 15 -21.78 -14.63 2.41
CA LEU A 15 -20.40 -14.99 2.12
C LEU A 15 -19.92 -14.42 0.79
N TYR A 16 -20.77 -14.42 -0.25
CA TYR A 16 -20.45 -13.87 -1.56
C TYR A 16 -20.26 -12.35 -1.54
N GLN A 17 -21.16 -11.60 -0.89
CA GLN A 17 -21.06 -10.14 -0.75
C GLN A 17 -19.86 -9.74 0.10
N THR A 18 -19.62 -10.48 1.19
CA THR A 18 -18.41 -10.35 2.00
C THR A 18 -17.18 -10.56 1.11
N TRP A 19 -17.07 -11.67 0.38
CA TRP A 19 -15.91 -11.91 -0.50
C TRP A 19 -15.65 -10.79 -1.51
N HIS A 20 -16.71 -10.22 -2.10
CA HIS A 20 -16.56 -9.15 -3.08
C HIS A 20 -16.13 -7.80 -2.45
N GLN A 21 -16.55 -7.52 -1.21
CA GLN A 21 -16.11 -6.34 -0.46
C GLN A 21 -14.70 -6.51 0.14
N TYR A 22 -14.31 -7.70 0.59
CA TYR A 22 -12.97 -7.98 1.12
C TYR A 22 -11.93 -8.28 0.03
N GLY A 23 -12.36 -8.54 -1.21
CA GLY A 23 -11.48 -8.77 -2.36
C GLY A 23 -10.50 -7.62 -2.62
N HIS A 24 -10.89 -6.36 -2.41
CA HIS A 24 -9.97 -5.22 -2.57
C HIS A 24 -8.90 -5.13 -1.46
N LEU A 25 -9.16 -5.71 -0.29
CA LEU A 25 -8.22 -5.80 0.83
C LEU A 25 -7.20 -6.94 0.63
N LEU A 26 -7.57 -7.98 -0.11
CA LEU A 26 -6.72 -9.12 -0.45
C LEU A 26 -5.98 -8.93 -1.78
N ASN A 27 -6.57 -8.22 -2.76
CA ASN A 27 -6.00 -8.09 -4.11
C ASN A 27 -4.87 -7.04 -4.20
N ASN A 28 -4.74 -6.16 -3.19
CA ASN A 28 -3.60 -5.24 -3.07
C ASN A 28 -2.49 -5.76 -2.14
N ASN A 29 -2.74 -6.89 -1.46
CA ASN A 29 -1.84 -7.47 -0.46
C ASN A 29 -1.55 -8.96 -0.72
N ALA A 30 -1.89 -9.51 -1.90
CA ALA A 30 -1.34 -10.80 -2.29
C ALA A 30 0.19 -10.65 -2.32
N PRO A 31 0.95 -11.35 -1.46
CA PRO A 31 2.40 -11.29 -1.54
C PRO A 31 2.77 -11.79 -2.94
N LEU A 32 3.55 -11.01 -3.68
CA LEU A 32 4.37 -11.55 -4.75
C LEU A 32 5.44 -12.41 -4.08
N THR A 33 5.04 -13.56 -3.55
CA THR A 33 5.87 -14.41 -2.68
C THR A 33 6.35 -13.68 -1.41
N ALA A 34 6.70 -14.42 -0.35
CA ALA A 34 7.31 -13.82 0.85
C ALA A 34 8.78 -13.37 0.60
N GLU A 35 9.27 -13.52 -0.64
CA GLU A 35 10.67 -13.33 -1.01
C GLU A 35 10.95 -12.06 -1.82
N GLU A 36 9.93 -11.36 -2.34
CA GLU A 36 10.19 -10.12 -3.11
C GLU A 36 9.97 -8.88 -2.24
N SER A 37 11.08 -8.14 -2.00
CA SER A 37 11.02 -6.78 -1.50
C SER A 37 10.10 -5.92 -2.35
N TYR A 38 9.30 -5.05 -1.71
CA TYR A 38 8.40 -4.14 -2.42
C TYR A 38 8.66 -2.69 -2.05
N VAL A 39 8.26 -1.80 -2.96
CA VAL A 39 8.26 -0.35 -2.75
C VAL A 39 6.88 0.21 -3.07
N ASN A 40 6.23 0.83 -2.09
CA ASN A 40 5.04 1.65 -2.32
C ASN A 40 5.40 3.13 -2.13
N VAL A 41 4.99 3.98 -3.06
CA VAL A 41 5.19 5.43 -3.02
C VAL A 41 3.84 6.10 -2.85
N TYR A 42 3.67 6.82 -1.76
CA TYR A 42 2.49 7.62 -1.47
C TYR A 42 2.81 9.09 -1.71
N GLY A 43 2.13 9.71 -2.65
CA GLY A 43 2.35 11.11 -2.98
C GLY A 43 1.26 11.69 -3.84
N ARG A 44 1.54 12.82 -4.49
CA ARG A 44 0.60 13.45 -5.42
C ARG A 44 1.30 13.91 -6.68
N ASP A 45 0.59 13.91 -7.80
CA ASP A 45 1.16 14.22 -9.13
C ASP A 45 1.76 15.62 -9.21
N THR A 46 1.19 16.57 -8.48
CA THR A 46 1.66 17.96 -8.45
C THR A 46 2.96 18.15 -7.67
N CYS A 47 3.37 17.17 -6.84
CA CYS A 47 4.60 17.26 -6.03
C CYS A 47 5.84 16.89 -6.84
N ALA A 48 6.76 17.85 -7.00
CA ALA A 48 8.03 17.63 -7.72
C ALA A 48 8.89 16.53 -7.08
N HIS A 49 8.90 16.42 -5.74
CA HIS A 49 9.63 15.37 -5.05
C HIS A 49 9.04 13.99 -5.33
N THR A 50 7.72 13.86 -5.36
CA THR A 50 7.04 12.59 -5.69
C THR A 50 7.41 12.15 -7.10
N ARG A 51 7.27 13.03 -8.10
CA ARG A 51 7.63 12.71 -9.48
C ARG A 51 9.08 12.30 -9.62
N LYS A 52 9.99 13.07 -9.01
CA LYS A 52 11.42 12.75 -9.00
C LYS A 52 11.70 11.38 -8.38
N THR A 53 11.07 11.03 -7.26
CA THR A 53 11.24 9.71 -6.63
C THR A 53 10.75 8.59 -7.55
N LEU A 54 9.60 8.75 -8.20
CA LEU A 54 9.06 7.76 -9.14
C LEU A 54 9.99 7.55 -10.35
N GLU A 55 10.48 8.64 -10.94
CA GLU A 55 11.46 8.61 -12.03
C GLU A 55 12.73 7.86 -11.60
N GLN A 56 13.29 8.21 -10.44
CA GLN A 56 14.51 7.57 -9.94
C GLN A 56 14.33 6.06 -9.64
N LEU A 57 13.15 5.64 -9.17
CA LEU A 57 12.84 4.23 -8.97
C LEU A 57 12.68 3.48 -10.29
N SER A 58 12.04 4.11 -11.27
CA SER A 58 11.90 3.56 -12.63
C SER A 58 13.26 3.41 -13.31
N ASP A 59 14.12 4.42 -13.22
CA ASP A 59 15.47 4.42 -13.80
C ASP A 59 16.37 3.35 -13.15
N ALA A 60 16.19 3.09 -11.86
CA ALA A 60 16.89 2.03 -11.13
C ALA A 60 16.32 0.63 -11.37
N GLY A 61 15.25 0.48 -12.18
CA GLY A 61 14.60 -0.80 -12.44
C GLY A 61 13.86 -1.39 -11.23
N VAL A 62 13.57 -0.57 -10.21
CA VAL A 62 12.88 -0.99 -9.00
C VAL A 62 11.37 -1.04 -9.26
N LYS A 63 10.79 -2.23 -9.14
CA LYS A 63 9.32 -2.40 -9.18
C LYS A 63 8.70 -1.64 -8.02
N HIS A 64 7.81 -0.71 -8.32
CA HIS A 64 7.13 0.10 -7.32
C HIS A 64 5.66 0.30 -7.65
N ARG A 65 4.86 0.56 -6.62
CA ARG A 65 3.45 0.96 -6.75
C ARG A 65 3.29 2.39 -6.32
N TYR A 66 2.52 3.17 -7.08
CA TYR A 66 2.21 4.55 -6.76
C TYR A 66 0.77 4.68 -6.25
N PHE A 67 0.59 5.41 -5.16
CA PHE A 67 -0.70 5.69 -4.53
C PHE A 67 -0.87 7.19 -4.36
N VAL A 68 -2.01 7.72 -4.82
CA VAL A 68 -2.32 9.14 -4.76
C VAL A 68 -2.92 9.47 -3.40
N VAL A 69 -2.22 10.24 -2.57
CA VAL A 69 -2.67 10.61 -1.21
C VAL A 69 -3.85 11.57 -1.18
N ASP A 70 -4.22 12.13 -2.33
CA ASP A 70 -5.43 12.97 -2.46
C ASP A 70 -6.71 12.11 -2.48
N GLU A 71 -6.59 10.79 -2.65
CA GLU A 71 -7.70 9.85 -2.50
C GLU A 71 -7.91 9.51 -1.01
N GLU A 72 -9.11 9.81 -0.49
CA GLU A 72 -9.46 9.63 0.93
C GLU A 72 -9.14 8.20 1.46
N PRO A 73 -9.48 7.10 0.77
CA PRO A 73 -9.15 5.75 1.24
C PRO A 73 -7.64 5.48 1.34
N VAL A 74 -6.84 6.11 0.47
CA VAL A 74 -5.37 5.98 0.46
C VAL A 74 -4.80 6.76 1.64
N ALA A 75 -5.25 7.99 1.85
CA ALA A 75 -4.82 8.84 2.95
C ALA A 75 -5.13 8.20 4.31
N ASP A 76 -6.36 7.71 4.50
CA ASP A 76 -6.79 7.05 5.73
C ASP A 76 -5.91 5.85 6.06
N ARG A 77 -5.70 4.97 5.07
CA ARG A 77 -4.84 3.79 5.24
C ARG A 77 -3.41 4.18 5.58
N LEU A 78 -2.84 5.15 4.85
CA LEU A 78 -1.49 5.65 5.09
C LEU A 78 -1.37 6.21 6.52
N HIS A 79 -2.33 7.02 6.95
CA HIS A 79 -2.34 7.62 8.29
C HIS A 79 -2.45 6.57 9.39
N THR A 80 -3.20 5.49 9.18
CA THR A 80 -3.25 4.36 10.13
C THR A 80 -1.87 3.74 10.32
N VAL A 81 -1.16 3.45 9.22
CA VAL A 81 0.19 2.84 9.30
C VAL A 81 1.19 3.83 9.91
N MET A 82 1.16 5.10 9.49
CA MET A 82 2.03 6.14 10.04
C MET A 82 1.84 6.31 11.56
N LYS A 83 0.59 6.33 12.05
CA LYS A 83 0.31 6.39 13.50
C LYS A 83 0.86 5.19 14.24
N ALA A 84 0.72 3.98 13.68
CA ALA A 84 1.26 2.76 14.25
C ALA A 84 2.80 2.80 14.33
N SER A 85 3.46 3.46 13.38
CA SER A 85 4.91 3.70 13.35
C SER A 85 5.37 4.94 14.14
N GLY A 86 4.47 5.62 14.86
CA GLY A 86 4.79 6.82 15.63
C GLY A 86 5.07 8.08 14.79
N ILE A 87 4.71 8.08 13.51
CA ILE A 87 4.92 9.19 12.57
C ILE A 87 3.72 10.14 12.63
N ALA A 88 4.00 11.45 12.67
CA ALA A 88 2.97 12.48 12.66
C ALA A 88 2.18 12.49 11.35
N THR A 89 0.85 12.53 11.44
CA THR A 89 -0.07 12.50 10.28
C THR A 89 -0.70 13.84 9.96
N HIS A 90 -0.60 14.83 10.87
CA HIS A 90 -1.23 16.14 10.67
C HIS A 90 -0.55 16.96 9.56
N ARG A 91 0.79 16.90 9.51
CA ARG A 91 1.58 17.54 8.47
C ARG A 91 2.84 16.72 8.26
N TYR A 92 3.03 16.24 7.04
CA TYR A 92 4.21 15.48 6.63
C TYR A 92 4.55 15.84 5.20
N ASP A 93 5.82 15.67 4.85
CA ASP A 93 6.29 15.95 3.50
C ASP A 93 6.07 14.76 2.58
N LEU A 94 5.78 15.04 1.32
CA LEU A 94 5.65 14.03 0.28
C LEU A 94 6.96 13.87 -0.50
N PRO A 95 7.24 12.68 -1.05
CA PRO A 95 6.45 11.45 -0.91
C PRO A 95 6.71 10.74 0.43
N VAL A 96 5.75 9.94 0.89
CA VAL A 96 5.99 8.90 1.90
C VAL A 96 6.28 7.61 1.15
N VAL A 97 7.34 6.90 1.51
CA VAL A 97 7.74 5.66 0.83
C VAL A 97 7.72 4.53 1.86
N ASP A 98 7.13 3.41 1.46
CA ASP A 98 7.05 2.17 2.23
C ASP A 98 7.92 1.14 1.52
N VAL A 99 8.98 0.69 2.19
CA VAL A 99 9.85 -0.38 1.70
C VAL A 99 9.68 -1.58 2.61
N SER A 100 9.00 -2.60 2.12
CA SER A 100 8.76 -3.85 2.86
C SER A 100 8.20 -3.66 4.29
N GLY A 101 7.41 -2.60 4.52
CA GLY A 101 6.81 -2.27 5.82
C GLY A 101 7.53 -1.16 6.60
N GLU A 102 8.71 -0.72 6.16
CA GLU A 102 9.41 0.44 6.73
C GLU A 102 8.95 1.73 6.03
N LEU A 103 8.26 2.59 6.78
CA LEU A 103 7.81 3.90 6.31
C LEU A 103 8.88 4.97 6.47
N MET A 104 9.12 5.71 5.39
CA MET A 104 10.03 6.86 5.33
C MET A 104 9.31 8.09 4.79
N VAL A 105 9.45 9.23 5.47
CA VAL A 105 8.86 10.51 5.04
C VAL A 105 9.90 11.31 4.25
N ARG A 106 9.60 11.58 2.97
CA ARG A 106 10.49 12.27 2.02
C ARG A 106 11.94 11.74 2.05
N PRO A 107 12.15 10.42 1.88
CA PRO A 107 13.49 9.87 1.85
C PRO A 107 14.27 10.35 0.63
N GLN A 108 15.59 10.26 0.74
CA GLN A 108 16.45 10.37 -0.44
C GLN A 108 16.43 9.08 -1.24
N HIS A 109 16.64 9.15 -2.55
CA HIS A 109 16.65 7.96 -3.41
C HIS A 109 17.64 6.88 -2.96
N THR A 110 18.84 7.29 -2.52
CA THR A 110 19.87 6.38 -2.00
C THR A 110 19.42 5.61 -0.77
N GLU A 111 18.62 6.24 0.10
CA GLU A 111 18.04 5.61 1.29
C GLU A 111 17.02 4.54 0.91
N ILE A 112 16.13 4.84 -0.06
CA ILE A 112 15.16 3.88 -0.58
C ILE A 112 15.87 2.65 -1.16
N LEU A 113 16.90 2.86 -1.98
CA LEU A 113 17.65 1.76 -2.59
C LEU A 113 18.39 0.92 -1.54
N SER A 114 19.01 1.56 -0.56
CA SER A 114 19.71 0.86 0.51
C SER A 114 18.77 -0.03 1.32
N ARG A 115 17.56 0.45 1.64
CA ARG A 115 16.54 -0.34 2.32
C ARG A 115 16.04 -1.48 1.44
N TYR A 116 15.72 -1.19 0.19
CA TYR A 116 15.23 -2.19 -0.76
C TYR A 116 16.20 -3.35 -0.93
N GLN A 117 17.50 -3.05 -1.07
CA GLN A 117 18.56 -4.06 -1.14
C GLN A 117 18.69 -4.89 0.14
N SER A 118 18.52 -4.28 1.31
CA SER A 118 18.63 -4.99 2.59
C SER A 118 17.54 -6.04 2.81
N TYR A 119 16.38 -5.87 2.16
CA TYR A 119 15.26 -6.82 2.21
C TYR A 119 15.27 -7.83 1.05
N SER A 120 16.16 -7.67 0.06
CA SER A 120 16.24 -8.53 -1.14
C SER A 120 17.26 -9.67 -0.99
N LEU A 121 17.78 -9.90 0.24
CA LEU A 121 18.78 -10.91 0.60
C LEU A 121 18.13 -12.01 1.44
#